data_AF-X1QHS0-F1
#
_entry.id   AF-X1QHS0-F1
#
_cell.length_a   1.000
_cell.length_b   1.000
_cell.length_c   1.000
_cell.angle_alpha   90.00
_cell.angle_beta   90.00
_cell.angle_gamma   90.00
#
_symmetry.space_group_name_H-M   'P 1'
#
loop_
_entity.id
_entity.type
_entity.pdbx_description
1 polymer ?
#
loop_
_entity_poly.entity_id
_entity_poly.type
_entity_poly.pdbx_seq_one_letter_code
_entity_poly.pdbx_strand_id
1 'polypeptide(L)'
;SISRLTKRRTCKNCGRIIPYINKFKRLKKCDKCGGELIIRADDTINGVKERLAWFKTDVQPSINYYKKRGELVEINGEQSIEDVFKDILKALKKR
;
A
#
# COMPACT_ATOMS: atom_id res chain seq x y z
N SER A 1 1.89 -2.09 -8.91
CA SER A 1 2.62 -2.02 -7.61
C SER A 1 3.92 -1.23 -7.61
N ILE A 2 4.88 -1.45 -8.54
CA ILE A 2 6.19 -0.75 -8.53
C ILE A 2 6.04 0.78 -8.58
N SER A 3 5.33 1.30 -9.59
CA SER A 3 5.06 2.74 -9.77
C SER A 3 4.39 3.38 -8.54
N ARG A 4 3.60 2.63 -7.77
CA ARG A 4 2.94 3.12 -6.55
C ARG A 4 3.92 3.30 -5.40
N LEU A 5 4.82 2.34 -5.21
CA LEU A 5 5.81 2.37 -4.13
C LEU A 5 6.93 3.37 -4.41
N THR A 6 7.47 3.39 -5.63
CA THR A 6 8.58 4.30 -5.99
C THR A 6 8.21 5.78 -5.96
N LYS A 7 6.92 6.11 -6.03
CA LYS A 7 6.42 7.50 -5.99
C LYS A 7 5.78 7.89 -4.65
N ARG A 8 5.75 6.96 -3.69
CA ARG A 8 5.24 7.20 -2.35
C ARG A 8 6.17 8.16 -1.62
N ARG A 9 5.57 9.06 -0.83
CA ARG A 9 6.29 9.94 0.09
C ARG A 9 5.84 9.69 1.51
N THR A 10 6.68 9.99 2.48
CA THR A 10 6.41 9.84 3.90
C THR A 10 6.78 11.13 4.61
N CYS A 11 5.96 11.59 5.55
CA CYS A 11 6.33 12.73 6.38
C CYS A 11 7.42 12.34 7.39
N LYS A 12 8.52 13.09 7.42
CA LYS A 12 9.64 12.86 8.36
C LYS A 12 9.25 13.09 9.83
N ASN A 13 8.27 13.97 10.08
CA ASN A 13 7.87 14.36 11.44
C ASN A 13 6.79 13.42 12.03
N CYS A 14 5.72 13.12 11.28
CA CYS A 14 4.58 12.37 11.80
C CYS A 14 4.38 10.97 11.19
N GLY A 15 5.26 10.53 10.29
CA GLY A 15 5.18 9.23 9.63
C GLY A 15 4.01 9.06 8.64
N ARG A 16 3.21 10.12 8.40
CA ARG A 16 2.08 10.05 7.46
C ARG A 16 2.55 9.65 6.07
N ILE A 17 1.93 8.60 5.53
CA ILE A 17 2.18 8.11 4.19
C ILE A 17 1.35 8.92 3.19
N ILE A 18 2.02 9.48 2.19
CA ILE A 18 1.42 10.23 1.10
C ILE A 18 1.45 9.36 -0.17
N PRO A 19 0.29 8.81 -0.59
CA PRO A 19 0.22 8.01 -1.80
C PRO A 19 0.37 8.90 -3.05
N TYR A 20 0.87 8.30 -4.13
CA TYR A 20 0.98 9.00 -5.41
C TYR A 20 -0.36 9.02 -6.17
N ILE A 21 -1.25 9.92 -5.76
CA ILE A 21 -2.55 10.17 -6.41
C ILE A 21 -2.70 11.66 -6.76
N ASN A 22 -3.60 11.97 -7.71
CA ASN A 22 -3.79 13.33 -8.23
C ASN A 22 -3.92 14.40 -7.13
N LYS A 23 -4.68 14.11 -6.07
CA LYS A 23 -4.88 14.99 -4.90
C LYS A 23 -3.57 15.44 -4.24
N PHE A 24 -2.57 14.56 -4.16
CA PHE A 24 -1.34 14.80 -3.42
C PHE A 24 -0.12 15.05 -4.31
N LYS A 25 -0.23 14.96 -5.63
CA LYS A 25 0.91 15.14 -6.57
C LYS A 25 1.70 16.43 -6.33
N ARG A 26 1.01 17.55 -6.08
CA ARG A 26 1.61 18.88 -5.87
C ARG A 26 1.92 19.21 -4.40
N LEU A 27 1.66 18.29 -3.48
CA LEU A 27 1.84 18.51 -2.06
C LEU A 27 3.34 18.67 -1.75
N LYS A 28 3.76 19.83 -1.21
CA LYS A 28 5.17 20.11 -0.86
C LYS A 28 5.51 19.80 0.61
N LYS A 29 4.52 19.90 1.49
CA LYS A 29 4.63 19.67 2.95
C LYS A 29 3.50 18.76 3.39
N CYS A 30 3.67 18.06 4.51
CA CYS A 30 2.64 17.19 5.06
C CYS A 30 1.32 17.97 5.28
N ASP A 31 0.23 17.44 4.73
CA ASP A 31 -1.12 17.97 4.88
C ASP A 31 -1.65 17.88 6.32
N LYS A 32 -1.04 17.05 7.16
CA LYS A 32 -1.43 16.87 8.57
C LYS A 32 -0.64 17.76 9.55
N CYS A 33 0.68 17.91 9.36
CA CYS A 33 1.53 18.59 10.34
C CYS A 33 2.53 19.61 9.75
N GLY A 34 2.48 19.87 8.44
CA GLY A 34 3.40 20.79 7.77
C GLY A 34 4.85 20.30 7.63
N GLY A 35 5.18 19.11 8.14
CA GLY A 35 6.52 18.54 8.08
C GLY A 35 6.99 18.19 6.66
N GLU A 36 8.31 18.01 6.51
CA GLU A 36 8.95 17.64 5.26
C GLU A 36 8.51 16.26 4.76
N LEU A 37 8.39 16.13 3.43
CA LEU A 37 8.05 14.88 2.76
C LEU A 37 9.31 14.26 2.15
N ILE A 38 9.64 13.05 2.58
CA ILE A 38 10.79 12.29 2.10
C ILE A 38 10.34 11.04 1.34
N ILE A 39 11.20 10.53 0.45
CA ILE A 39 11.05 9.20 -0.14
C ILE A 39 11.80 8.21 0.77
N ARG A 40 11.23 7.04 1.01
CA ARG A 40 11.91 6.03 1.83
C ARG A 40 13.09 5.43 1.07
N ALA A 41 14.17 5.09 1.77
CA ALA A 41 15.36 4.51 1.17
C ALA A 41 15.08 3.18 0.44
N ASP A 42 14.09 2.39 0.91
CA ASP A 42 13.71 1.10 0.31
C ASP A 42 12.76 1.22 -0.90
N ASP A 43 12.23 2.41 -1.20
CA ASP A 43 11.31 2.65 -2.33
C ASP A 43 12.06 2.85 -3.66
N THR A 44 13.17 2.14 -3.87
CA THR A 44 13.89 2.08 -5.15
C THR A 44 13.32 0.97 -6.05
N ILE A 45 13.60 1.02 -7.36
CA ILE A 45 13.15 -0.04 -8.28
C ILE A 45 13.69 -1.41 -7.84
N ASN A 46 14.98 -1.47 -7.47
CA ASN A 46 15.63 -2.70 -7.03
C ASN A 46 15.06 -3.19 -5.70
N GLY A 47 14.95 -2.30 -4.70
CA GLY A 47 14.37 -2.65 -3.40
C GLY A 47 12.92 -3.14 -3.51
N VAL A 48 12.12 -2.54 -4.39
CA VAL A 48 10.75 -3.04 -4.63
C VAL A 48 10.75 -4.41 -5.33
N LYS A 49 11.66 -4.67 -6.28
CA LYS A 49 11.78 -5.99 -6.92
C LYS A 49 12.18 -7.07 -5.93
N GLU A 50 13.18 -6.81 -5.09
CA GLU A 50 13.61 -7.73 -4.03
C GLU A 50 12.48 -8.04 -3.05
N ARG A 51 11.75 -7.01 -2.61
CA ARG A 51 10.57 -7.19 -1.75
C ARG A 51 9.47 -8.03 -2.41
N LEU A 52 9.26 -7.90 -3.72
CA LEU A 52 8.30 -8.73 -4.45
C LEU A 52 8.77 -10.17 -4.61
N ALA A 53 10.08 -10.40 -4.74
CA ALA A 53 10.66 -11.74 -4.74
C ALA A 53 10.47 -12.40 -3.36
N TRP A 54 10.84 -11.71 -2.29
CA TRP A 54 10.62 -12.15 -0.90
C TRP A 54 9.14 -12.41 -0.60
N PHE A 55 8.24 -11.55 -1.06
CA PHE A 55 6.81 -11.77 -0.90
C PHE A 55 6.35 -13.10 -1.50
N LYS A 56 6.86 -13.47 -2.68
CA LYS A 56 6.51 -14.74 -3.33
C LYS A 56 7.04 -15.96 -2.59
N THR A 57 8.22 -15.86 -1.96
CA THR A 57 8.86 -16.96 -1.24
C THR A 57 8.32 -17.12 0.18
N ASP A 58 8.18 -16.01 0.90
CA ASP A 58 7.98 -16.03 2.36
C ASP A 58 6.55 -15.67 2.76
N VAL A 59 5.85 -14.83 2.01
CA VAL A 59 4.49 -14.37 2.37
C VAL A 59 3.40 -15.18 1.68
N GLN A 60 3.63 -15.64 0.44
CA GLN A 60 2.67 -16.44 -0.32
C GLN A 60 2.22 -17.73 0.42
N PRO A 61 3.09 -18.46 1.16
CA PRO A 61 2.65 -19.60 1.96
C PRO A 61 1.58 -19.25 3.00
N SER A 62 1.68 -18.09 3.66
CA SER A 62 0.68 -17.62 4.62
C SER A 62 -0.66 -17.29 3.95
N ILE A 63 -0.64 -16.72 2.74
CA ILE A 63 -1.86 -16.48 1.96
C ILE A 63 -2.53 -17.81 1.60
N ASN A 64 -1.74 -18.78 1.15
CA ASN A 64 -2.23 -20.11 0.81
C ASN A 64 -2.83 -20.82 2.02
N TYR A 65 -2.27 -20.62 3.22
CA TYR A 65 -2.81 -21.14 4.47
C TYR A 65 -4.24 -20.65 4.74
N TYR A 66 -4.48 -19.33 4.69
CA TYR A 66 -5.82 -18.78 4.89
C TYR A 66 -6.79 -19.13 3.76
N LYS A 67 -6.29 -19.26 2.52
CA LYS A 67 -7.09 -19.71 1.38
C LYS A 67 -7.62 -21.13 1.57
N LYS A 68 -6.78 -22.05 2.03
CA LYS A 68 -7.16 -23.45 2.32
C LYS A 68 -8.20 -23.56 3.44
N ARG A 69 -8.21 -22.62 4.39
CA ARG A 69 -9.19 -22.56 5.50
C ARG A 69 -10.54 -21.93 5.09
N GLY A 70 -10.67 -21.41 3.87
CA GLY A 70 -11.84 -20.63 3.47
C GLY A 70 -11.96 -19.27 4.18
N GLU A 71 -10.88 -18.83 4.83
CA GLU A 71 -10.84 -17.59 5.63
C GLU A 71 -10.25 -16.41 4.84
N LEU A 72 -9.81 -16.63 3.60
CA LEU A 72 -9.29 -15.57 2.73
C LEU A 72 -10.42 -14.94 1.93
N VAL A 73 -10.48 -13.61 1.93
CA VAL A 73 -11.28 -12.83 0.97
C VAL A 73 -10.33 -12.00 0.12
N GLU A 74 -10.42 -12.16 -1.20
CA GLU A 74 -9.61 -11.41 -2.17
C GLU A 74 -10.32 -10.10 -2.56
N ILE A 75 -9.61 -8.97 -2.50
CA ILE A 75 -10.11 -7.64 -2.87
C ILE A 75 -9.22 -7.04 -3.95
N ASN A 76 -9.81 -6.45 -4.99
CA ASN A 76 -9.05 -5.79 -6.06
C ASN A 76 -8.48 -4.45 -5.57
N GLY A 77 -7.17 -4.42 -5.34
CA GLY A 77 -6.42 -3.24 -4.88
C GLY A 77 -5.95 -2.26 -5.96
N GLU A 78 -6.31 -2.47 -7.24
CA GLU A 78 -5.96 -1.59 -8.37
C GLU A 78 -7.01 -0.50 -8.64
N GLN A 79 -8.01 -0.39 -7.76
CA GLN A 79 -9.09 0.61 -7.84
C GLN A 79 -8.76 1.90 -7.08
N SER A 80 -9.71 2.84 -7.03
CA SER A 80 -9.63 4.02 -6.16
C SER A 80 -9.57 3.61 -4.68
N ILE A 81 -9.07 4.50 -3.82
CA ILE A 81 -9.00 4.23 -2.37
C ILE A 81 -10.41 3.99 -1.82
N GLU A 82 -11.37 4.79 -2.29
CA GLU A 82 -12.76 4.77 -1.89
C GLU A 82 -13.44 3.46 -2.30
N ASP A 83 -13.16 2.94 -3.49
CA ASP A 83 -13.78 1.71 -3.98
C ASP A 83 -13.16 0.47 -3.33
N VAL A 84 -11.83 0.45 -3.11
CA VAL A 84 -11.19 -0.59 -2.29
C VAL A 84 -11.80 -0.63 -0.88
N PHE A 85 -12.03 0.53 -0.26
CA PHE A 85 -12.63 0.59 1.06
C PHE A 85 -14.08 0.06 1.08
N LYS A 86 -14.89 0.38 0.07
CA LYS A 86 -16.25 -0.17 -0.07
C LYS A 86 -16.23 -1.69 -0.23
N ASP A 87 -15.34 -2.23 -1.04
CA ASP A 87 -15.21 -3.68 -1.26
C ASP A 87 -14.85 -4.40 0.05
N ILE A 88 -13.93 -3.83 0.84
CA ILE A 88 -13.58 -4.35 2.18
C ILE A 88 -14.81 -4.35 3.09
N LEU A 89 -15.55 -3.24 3.19
CA LEU A 89 -16.76 -3.17 4.02
C LEU A 89 -17.83 -4.18 3.58
N LYS A 90 -17.99 -4.37 2.26
CA LYS A 90 -18.92 -5.34 1.70
C LYS A 90 -18.51 -6.78 2.04
N ALA A 91 -17.22 -7.09 2.00
CA ALA A 91 -16.69 -8.39 2.39
C ALA A 91 -16.91 -8.69 3.88
N LEU A 92 -16.71 -7.70 4.75
CA LEU A 92 -16.91 -7.85 6.20
C LEU A 92 -18.38 -8.07 6.59
N LYS A 93 -19.33 -7.43 5.89
CA LYS A 93 -20.77 -7.58 6.13
C LYS A 93 -21.35 -8.93 5.70
N LYS A 94 -20.63 -9.68 4.86
CA LYS A 94 -21.06 -10.99 4.32
C LYS A 94 -20.60 -12.17 5.19
N ARG A 95 -19.82 -11.91 6.23
CA ARG A 95 -19.46 -12.86 7.28
C ARG A 95 -20.46 -12.73 8.42
#